data_AF-X1V813-F1
#
_entry.id   AF-X1V813-F1
#
_cell.length_a   1.000
_cell.length_b   1.000
_cell.length_c   1.000
_cell.angle_alpha   90.00
_cell.angle_beta   90.00
_cell.angle_gamma   90.00
#
_symmetry.space_group_name_H-M   'P 1'
#
loop_
_entity.id
_entity.type
_entity.pdbx_description
1 polymer ?
#
loop_
_entity_poly.entity_id
_entity_poly.type
_entity_poly.pdbx_seq_one_letter_code
_entity_poly.pdbx_strand_id
1 'polypeptide(L)' 'AWGIFTLYATVVSFKISKGLVSVFVPLTITFFLLAVGEFSPGFKTVGGYMGIITAIAAWYCSAAILLNEAFGREVLPL' A
#
# COMPACT_ATOMS: atom_id res chain seq x y z
N ALA A 1 -13.76 7.13 5.50
CA ALA A 1 -13.65 5.86 6.24
C ALA A 1 -12.34 5.14 5.93
N TRP A 2 -12.16 4.62 4.71
CA TRP A 2 -10.96 3.87 4.31
C TRP A 2 -9.63 4.58 4.58
N GLY A 3 -9.51 5.87 4.25
CA GLY A 3 -8.27 6.61 4.52
C GLY A 3 -7.87 6.65 6.01
N ILE A 4 -8.83 6.72 6.94
CA ILE A 4 -8.55 6.68 8.39
C ILE A 4 -8.08 5.28 8.80
N PHE A 5 -8.74 4.24 8.28
CA PHE A 5 -8.34 2.87 8.51
C PHE A 5 -6.90 2.61 8.05
N THR A 6 -6.60 3.02 6.82
CA THR A 6 -5.28 2.82 6.24
C THR A 6 -4.22 3.66 6.94
N LEU A 7 -4.56 4.85 7.43
CA LEU A 7 -3.62 5.71 8.16
C LEU A 7 -3.11 5.03 9.44
N TYR A 8 -4.00 4.51 10.30
CA TYR A 8 -3.53 3.83 11.51
C TYR A 8 -2.83 2.51 11.17
N ALA A 9 -3.31 1.77 10.17
CA ALA A 9 -2.64 0.55 9.70
C ALA A 9 -1.22 0.83 9.18
N THR A 10 -1.01 1.99 8.56
CA THR A 10 0.33 2.46 8.15
C THR A 10 1.23 2.70 9.33
N VAL A 11 0.72 3.28 10.43
CA VAL A 11 1.54 3.47 11.64
C VAL A 11 1.95 2.13 12.24
N VAL A 12 1.04 1.16 12.27
CA VAL A 12 1.33 -0.19 12.79
C VAL A 12 2.31 -0.94 11.87
N SER A 13 2.23 -0.77 10.55
CA SER A 13 3.07 -1.52 9.60
C SER A 13 4.57 -1.25 9.76
N PHE A 14 4.96 -0.06 10.22
CA PHE A 14 6.36 0.27 10.56
C PHE A 14 6.97 -0.64 11.63
N LYS A 15 6.14 -1.28 12.46
CA LYS A 15 6.58 -2.25 13.48
C LYS A 15 6.57 -3.70 12.98
N ILE A 16 6.03 -3.98 11.79
CA ILE A 16 5.87 -5.33 11.26
C ILE A 16 6.93 -5.62 10.19
N SER A 17 6.90 -4.92 9.05
CA SER A 17 7.85 -5.16 7.95
C SER A 17 7.94 -3.98 6.99
N LYS A 18 9.04 -3.87 6.25
CA LYS A 18 9.26 -2.79 5.28
C LYS A 18 8.35 -2.91 4.05
N GLY A 19 8.01 -4.13 3.68
CA GLY A 19 7.09 -4.50 2.61
C GLY A 19 5.65 -4.09 2.95
N LEU A 20 5.21 -4.22 4.20
CA LEU A 20 3.91 -3.67 4.58
C LEU A 20 3.92 -2.15 4.59
N VAL A 21 5.01 -1.51 5.02
CA VAL A 21 5.16 -0.05 4.92
C VAL A 21 5.08 0.42 3.47
N SER A 22 5.76 -0.27 2.55
CA SER A 22 5.77 0.08 1.13
C SER A 22 4.39 -0.03 0.47
N VAL A 23 3.46 -0.81 1.04
CA VAL A 23 2.06 -0.89 0.61
C VAL A 23 1.19 0.17 1.28
N PHE A 24 1.25 0.26 2.61
CA PHE A 24 0.29 1.04 3.39
C PHE A 24 0.50 2.56 3.26
N VAL A 25 1.75 3.02 3.10
CA VAL A 25 2.06 4.44 2.86
C VAL A 25 1.42 4.95 1.56
N PRO A 26 1.69 4.36 0.37
CA PRO A 26 1.06 4.83 -0.86
C PRO A 26 -0.45 4.56 -0.89
N LEU A 27 -0.94 3.51 -0.22
CA LEU A 27 -2.37 3.26 -0.09
C LEU A 27 -3.07 4.38 0.68
N THR A 28 -2.46 4.87 1.77
CA THR A 28 -2.99 5.99 2.55
C THR A 28 -3.09 7.23 1.68
N ILE A 29 -2.02 7.57 0.96
CA ILE A 29 -1.99 8.70 0.03
C ILE A 29 -3.09 8.54 -1.03
N THR A 30 -3.22 7.34 -1.61
CA THR A 30 -4.25 7.01 -2.60
C THR A 30 -5.65 7.32 -2.08
N PHE A 31 -6.02 6.86 -0.89
CA PHE A 31 -7.36 7.09 -0.36
C PHE A 31 -7.64 8.57 -0.06
N PHE A 32 -6.64 9.31 0.43
CA PHE A 32 -6.81 10.76 0.63
C PHE A 32 -6.94 11.51 -0.71
N LEU A 33 -6.13 11.16 -1.72
CA LEU A 33 -6.22 11.75 -3.06
C LEU A 33 -7.57 11.46 -3.72
N LEU A 34 -8.07 10.24 -3.63
CA LEU A 34 -9.38 9.87 -4.17
C LEU A 34 -10.52 10.61 -3.45
N ALA A 35 -10.42 10.78 -2.13
CA ALA A 35 -11.41 11.53 -1.35
C ALA A 35 -11.44 13.02 -1.72
N VAL A 36 -10.28 13.67 -1.87
CA VAL A 36 -10.18 15.05 -2.38
C VAL A 36 -10.62 15.11 -3.85
N GLY A 37 -10.39 14.04 -4.60
CA GLY A 37 -10.77 13.86 -5.99
C GLY A 37 -12.27 13.97 -6.27
N GLU A 38 -13.12 13.72 -5.27
CA GLU A 38 -14.57 13.94 -5.39
C GLU A 38 -14.94 15.43 -5.52
N PHE A 39 -14.10 16.33 -5.01
CA PHE A 39 -14.29 17.78 -5.13
C PHE A 39 -13.43 18.40 -6.24
N SER A 40 -12.41 17.68 -6.71
CA SER A 40 -11.50 18.15 -7.74
C SER A 40 -11.07 17.01 -8.68
N PRO A 41 -11.61 16.95 -9.91
CA PRO A 41 -11.36 15.83 -10.83
C PRO A 41 -9.88 15.52 -11.10
N GLY A 42 -9.00 16.54 -11.10
CA GLY A 42 -7.57 16.34 -11.29
C GLY A 42 -6.93 15.46 -10.20
N PHE A 43 -7.35 15.63 -8.94
CA PHE A 43 -6.87 14.79 -7.83
C PHE A 43 -7.36 13.34 -7.93
N LYS A 44 -8.53 13.11 -8.54
CA LYS A 44 -9.05 11.77 -8.78
C LYS A 44 -8.17 10.99 -9.75
N THR A 45 -7.69 11.64 -10.81
CA THR A 45 -6.74 11.04 -11.77
C THR A 45 -5.39 10.72 -11.09
N VAL A 46 -4.85 11.65 -10.31
CA VAL A 46 -3.59 11.43 -9.56
C VAL A 46 -3.75 10.30 -8.55
N GLY A 47 -4.88 10.25 -7.83
CA GLY A 47 -5.22 9.16 -6.93
C GLY A 47 -5.30 7.81 -7.65
N GLY A 48 -5.84 7.77 -8.87
CA GLY A 48 -5.84 6.57 -9.71
C GLY A 48 -4.43 6.06 -10.02
N TYR A 49 -3.52 6.93 -10.44
CA TYR A 49 -2.11 6.55 -10.67
C TYR A 49 -1.41 6.07 -9.39
N MET A 50 -1.68 6.72 -8.26
CA MET A 50 -1.16 6.29 -6.96
C MET A 50 -1.70 4.91 -6.55
N GLY A 51 -2.94 4.61 -6.92
CA GLY A 51 -3.55 3.29 -6.73
C GLY A 51 -2.81 2.19 -7.50
N ILE A 52 -2.33 2.47 -8.72
CA ILE A 52 -1.53 1.51 -9.50
C ILE A 52 -0.19 1.23 -8.80
N ILE A 53 0.50 2.27 -8.33
CA ILE A 53 1.76 2.13 -7.57
C ILE A 53 1.53 1.26 -6.34
N THR A 54 0.43 1.51 -5.63
CA THR A 54 0.03 0.73 -4.46
C THR A 54 -0.24 -0.74 -4.80
N ALA A 55 -0.93 -1.01 -5.91
CA ALA A 55 -1.23 -2.38 -6.34
C ALA A 55 0.04 -3.16 -6.66
N ILE A 56 1.01 -2.54 -7.33
CA ILE A 56 2.30 -3.16 -7.64
C ILE A 56 3.06 -3.51 -6.35
N ALA A 57 3.11 -2.59 -5.39
CA ALA A 57 3.72 -2.84 -4.09
C ALA A 57 3.02 -3.99 -3.34
N ALA A 58 1.68 -4.04 -3.40
CA ALA A 58 0.89 -5.08 -2.74
C ALA A 58 1.13 -6.46 -3.35
N TRP A 59 1.22 -6.55 -4.68
CA TRP A 59 1.57 -7.79 -5.37
C TRP A 59 2.97 -8.27 -5.01
N TYR A 60 3.94 -7.37 -4.97
CA TYR A 60 5.30 -7.71 -4.55
C TYR A 60 5.33 -8.22 -3.11
N CYS A 61 4.71 -7.49 -2.17
CA CYS A 61 4.67 -7.89 -0.77
C CYS A 61 3.98 -9.25 -0.60
N SER A 62 2.87 -9.49 -1.29
CA SER A 62 2.18 -10.79 -1.28
C SER A 62 3.05 -11.91 -1.84
N ALA A 63 3.72 -11.68 -2.97
CA ALA A 63 4.62 -12.66 -3.56
C ALA A 63 5.81 -12.98 -2.64
N ALA A 64 6.38 -11.97 -1.99
CA ALA A 64 7.50 -12.15 -1.07
C ALA A 64 7.09 -12.96 0.17
N ILE A 65 5.89 -12.73 0.73
CA ILE A 65 5.34 -13.55 1.82
C ILE A 65 5.20 -15.01 1.37
N LEU A 66 4.50 -15.24 0.25
CA LEU A 66 4.21 -16.59 -0.25
C LEU A 66 5.48 -17.37 -0.59
N LEU A 67 6.45 -16.73 -1.23
CA LEU A 67 7.71 -17.38 -1.61
C LEU A 67 8.58 -17.67 -0.39
N ASN A 68 8.72 -16.72 0.54
CA ASN A 68 9.53 -16.96 1.74
C ASN A 68 8.96 -18.09 2.60
N GLU A 69 7.63 -18.16 2.71
CA GLU A 69 6.93 -19.22 3.42
C GLU A 69 7.06 -20.58 2.70
N ALA A 70 6.84 -20.63 1.38
CA ALA A 70 6.92 -21.87 0.61
C ALA A 70 8.33 -22.48 0.58
N PHE A 71 9.38 -21.65 0.54
CA PHE A 71 10.77 -22.10 0.47
C PHE A 71 11.46 -22.18 1.84
N GLY A 72 10.82 -21.74 2.93
CA GLY A 72 11.37 -21.76 4.29
C GLY A 72 12.65 -20.93 4.47
N ARG A 73 12.91 -19.97 3.56
CA ARG A 73 14.08 -19.08 3.56
C ARG A 73 13.73 -17.76 2.89
N GLU A 74 14.53 -16.72 3.14
CA GLU A 74 14.37 -15.44 2.45
C GLU A 74 14.73 -15.58 0.96
N VAL A 75 13.71 -15.57 0.09
CA VAL A 75 13.81 -15.56 -1.37
C VAL A 75 13.64 -14.14 -1.90
N LEU A 76 12.67 -13.40 -1.35
CA LEU A 76 12.46 -11.98 -1.64
C LEU A 76 12.44 -11.18 -0.32
N PRO A 77 13.06 -9.99 -0.28
CA PRO A 77 13.06 -9.16 0.92
C PRO A 77 11.66 -8.64 1.25
N LEU A 78 11.35 -8.63 2.55
CA LEU A 78 10.10 -8.15 3.14
C LEU A 78 10.28 -6.93 4.03
#